data_AF-A0A833G528-F1
#
_entry.id   AF-A0A833G528-F1
#
_cell.length_a   1.000
_cell.length_b   1.000
_cell.length_c   1.000
_cell.angle_alpha   90.00
_cell.angle_beta   90.00
_cell.angle_gamma   90.00
#
_symmetry.space_group_name_H-M   'P 1'
#
loop_
_entity.id
_entity.type
_entity.pdbx_description
1 polymer ?
#
loop_
_entity_poly.entity_id
_entity_poly.type
_entity_poly.pdbx_seq_one_letter_code
_entity_poly.pdbx_strand_id
1 'polypeptide(L)' 'MMTVIGLMSGTSMDGVDAAVLVTDGEAIGGYGPTHFRPYTDAERAVLRRAVAEARHLDDR' A
#
# COMPACT_ATOMS: atom_id res chain seq x y z
N MET A 1 8.28 22.59 -5.95
CA MET A 1 8.56 21.15 -6.09
C MET A 1 8.51 20.50 -4.71
N MET A 2 7.80 19.39 -4.56
CA MET A 2 7.58 18.70 -3.28
C MET A 2 8.18 17.30 -3.31
N THR A 3 8.67 16.82 -2.17
CA THR A 3 9.03 15.42 -1.98
C THR A 3 7.87 14.70 -1.29
N VAL A 4 7.34 13.65 -1.92
CA VAL A 4 6.19 12.88 -1.44
C VAL A 4 6.54 11.40 -1.36
N ILE A 5 5.77 10.64 -0.59
CA ILE A 5 5.85 9.17 -0.53
C ILE A 5 4.53 8.57 -1.02
N GLY A 6 4.61 7.69 -2.02
CA GLY A 6 3.52 6.81 -2.42
C GLY A 6 3.62 5.49 -1.67
N LEU A 7 2.47 4.99 -1.19
CA LEU A 7 2.35 3.69 -0.52
C LEU A 7 1.30 2.84 -1.25
N MET A 8 1.58 1.57 -1.48
CA MET A 8 0.64 0.65 -2.14
C MET A 8 0.68 -0.72 -1.47
N SER A 9 -0.49 -1.32 -1.21
CA SER A 9 -0.61 -2.72 -0.79
C SER A 9 -1.58 -3.43 -1.72
N GLY A 10 -1.05 -4.36 -2.52
CA GLY A 10 -1.84 -5.10 -3.50
C GLY A 10 -2.77 -6.12 -2.86
N THR A 11 -3.73 -6.61 -3.65
CA THR A 11 -4.68 -7.65 -3.20
C THR A 11 -4.03 -9.00 -2.91
N SER A 12 -2.76 -9.20 -3.27
CA SER A 12 -1.98 -10.37 -2.87
C SER A 12 -1.67 -10.40 -1.37
N MET A 13 -1.75 -9.25 -0.69
CA MET A 13 -1.49 -9.09 0.75
C MET A 13 -0.08 -9.55 1.15
N ASP A 14 0.92 -9.29 0.33
CA ASP A 14 2.31 -9.68 0.63
C ASP A 14 3.05 -8.64 1.46
N GLY A 15 2.67 -7.37 1.34
CA GLY A 15 3.31 -6.26 2.05
C GLY A 15 2.85 -4.89 1.58
N VAL A 16 3.67 -3.89 1.86
CA VAL A 16 3.51 -2.49 1.41
C VAL A 16 4.72 -2.09 0.58
N ASP A 17 4.49 -1.66 -0.65
CA ASP A 17 5.45 -0.95 -1.47
C ASP A 17 5.47 0.53 -1.09
N ALA A 18 6.65 1.12 -1.06
CA ALA A 18 6.89 2.53 -0.82
C ALA A 18 7.81 3.10 -1.90
N ALA A 19 7.47 4.29 -2.41
CA ALA A 19 8.28 5.01 -3.38
C ALA A 19 8.29 6.50 -3.09
N VAL A 20 9.48 7.11 -3.06
CA VAL A 20 9.62 8.56 -2.93
C VAL A 20 9.60 9.19 -4.32
N LEU A 21 8.83 10.26 -4.48
CA LEU A 21 8.71 11.03 -5.72
C LEU A 21 8.95 12.51 -5.46
N VAL A 22 9.48 13.19 -6.47
CA VAL A 22 9.55 14.64 -6.53
C VAL A 22 8.53 15.11 -7.56
N THR A 23 7.56 15.93 -7.15
CA THR A 23 6.43 16.34 -8.00
C THR A 23 5.95 17.75 -7.65
N ASP A 24 5.26 18.40 -8.60
CA ASP A 24 4.48 19.60 -8.38
C ASP A 24 2.98 19.33 -8.17
N GLY A 25 2.56 18.06 -8.26
CA GLY A 25 1.16 17.63 -8.16
C GLY A 25 0.52 17.22 -9.48
N GLU A 26 1.14 17.56 -10.62
CA GLU A 26 0.65 17.19 -11.97
C GLU A 26 1.70 16.38 -12.74
N ALA A 27 2.97 16.77 -12.64
CA ALA A 27 4.09 16.12 -13.31
C ALA A 27 5.09 15.51 -12.31
N ILE A 28 5.76 14.45 -12.74
CA ILE A 28 6.89 13.87 -11.99
C ILE A 28 8.16 14.60 -12.39
N GLY A 29 8.77 15.28 -11.42
CA GLY A 29 10.07 15.94 -11.56
C GLY A 29 11.27 15.05 -11.21
N GLY A 30 11.04 13.91 -10.55
CA GLY A 30 12.10 12.96 -10.23
C GLY A 30 11.65 11.78 -9.36
N TYR A 31 12.51 10.76 -9.29
CA TYR A 31 12.30 9.55 -8.50
C TYR A 31 13.35 9.45 -7.38
N GLY A 32 12.90 9.05 -6.19
CA GLY A 32 13.76 8.77 -5.04
C GLY A 32 13.85 7.27 -4.74
N PRO A 33 14.25 6.90 -3.51
CA PRO A 33 14.34 5.51 -3.09
C PRO A 33 12.99 4.78 -3.12
N THR A 34 13.08 3.46 -3.28
CA THR A 34 11.96 2.53 -3.10
C THR A 34 12.20 1.61 -1.91
N HIS A 35 11.13 1.06 -1.36
CA HIS A 35 11.20 0.07 -0.29
C HIS A 35 10.00 -0.87 -0.35
N PHE A 36 10.22 -2.13 0.03
CA PHE A 36 9.14 -3.08 0.25
C PHE A 36 9.21 -3.58 1.68
N ARG A 37 8.10 -3.40 2.41
CA ARG A 37 7.93 -3.96 3.75
C ARG A 37 7.03 -5.19 3.65
N PRO A 38 7.56 -6.41 3.82
CA PRO A 38 6.71 -7.61 3.86
C PRO A 38 5.83 -7.56 5.11
N TYR A 39 4.60 -8.02 4.98
CA TYR A 39 3.80 -8.36 6.14
C TYR A 39 4.37 -9.60 6.84
N THR A 40 4.19 -9.67 8.15
CA THR A 40 4.36 -10.89 8.91
C THR A 40 3.22 -11.87 8.63
N ASP A 41 3.41 -13.14 8.96
CA ASP A 41 2.33 -14.13 8.83
C ASP A 41 1.11 -13.78 9.68
N ALA A 42 1.32 -13.18 10.86
CA ALA A 42 0.24 -12.72 11.73
C ALA A 42 -0.56 -11.58 11.09
N GLU A 43 0.11 -10.57 10.52
CA GLU A 43 -0.56 -9.48 9.79
C GLU A 43 -1.34 -10.03 8.57
N ARG A 44 -0.73 -10.94 7.79
CA ARG A 44 -1.41 -11.59 6.66
C ARG A 44 -2.66 -12.35 7.09
N ALA A 45 -2.59 -13.05 8.22
CA ALA A 45 -3.74 -13.80 8.74
C ALA A 45 -4.90 -12.86 9.12
N VAL A 46 -4.61 -11.73 9.76
CA VAL A 46 -5.61 -10.71 10.10
C VAL A 46 -6.26 -10.14 8.84
N LEU A 47 -5.47 -9.76 7.84
CA LEU A 47 -5.99 -9.19 6.58
C LEU A 47 -6.89 -10.19 5.84
N ARG A 48 -6.45 -11.44 5.69
CA ARG A 48 -7.24 -12.49 5.03
C ARG A 48 -8.57 -12.75 5.74
N ARG A 49 -8.55 -12.77 7.08
CA ARG A 49 -9.76 -12.92 7.89
C ARG A 49 -10.71 -11.75 7.67
N ALA A 50 -10.22 -10.51 7.73
CA ALA A 50 -11.05 -9.33 7.52
C ALA A 50 -11.72 -9.32 6.13
N VAL A 51 -10.98 -9.69 5.08
CA VAL A 51 -11.54 -9.80 3.72
C VAL A 51 -12.60 -10.90 3.64
N ALA A 52 -12.41 -12.03 4.32
CA ALA A 52 -13.41 -13.10 4.37
C ALA A 52 -14.69 -12.65 5.09
N GLU A 53 -14.56 -11.99 6.24
CA GLU A 53 -15.69 -11.44 7.02
C GLU A 53 -16.45 -10.37 6.22
N ALA A 54 -15.73 -9.50 5.51
CA ALA A 54 -16.32 -8.43 4.70
C ALA A 54 -17.26 -8.93 3.60
N ARG A 55 -17.14 -10.20 3.15
CA ARG A 55 -18.06 -10.81 2.16
C ARG A 55 -19.49 -10.94 2.68
N HIS A 56 -19.67 -10.90 3.98
CA HIS A 56 -20.95 -11.04 4.66
C HIS A 56 -21.52 -9.69 5.13
N LEU A 57 -20.82 -8.58 4.84
CA LEU A 57 -21.34 -7.24 5.09
C LEU A 57 -22.32 -6.86 3.98
N ASP A 58 -23.57 -6.71 4.36
CA ASP A 58 -24.73 -6.41 3.53
C ASP A 58 -25.18 -4.93 3.62
N ASP A 59 -24.75 -4.22 4.65
CA ASP A 59 -24.89 -2.76 4.78
C ASP A 59 -23.57 -2.07 4.37
N ARG A 60 -23.58 -1.41 3.21
CA ARG A 60 -22.42 -0.72 2.61
C ARG A 60 -22.77 0.66 2.13
#